data_AF-A0A9N9RJ11-F1
#
_entry.id   AF-A0A9N9RJ11-F1
#
_cell.length_a   1.000
_cell.length_b   1.000
_cell.length_c   1.000
_cell.angle_alpha   90.00
_cell.angle_beta   90.00
_cell.angle_gamma   90.00
#
_symmetry.space_group_name_H-M   'P 1'
#
loop_
_entity.id
_entity.type
_entity.pdbx_description
1 polymer ?
#
loop_
_entity_poly.entity_id
_entity_poly.type
_entity_poly.pdbx_seq_one_letter_code
_entity_poly.pdbx_strand_id
1 'polypeptide(L)'
;MELSKLQVKLSPEFFKILDELIIKIKIISSLPLDPNECDEEDPNLDCPVIHPTMFKPCKDKTVQAFLGKQMIKEKCDEVCEVLENLRRELNETGTFKTLIDYVDDFCKQYLKDLAIFEEYDENVKALNKVKKDMIQFKKATVQRKRELDNEVYKTTLSYYKTQQDALVDIKLTSNWIDARVRQKELMESIKLEKINKSAENFEFMAIKEQSCGNAIESFYEYKIKELYDEASRISALYDKKMEELELRFQIAKNERRESEVMADNEKKLFESRQKQIDDYLAHKAKVAADKKLRELQEVKSITIQAWWRGVMVRCYLGSFKKFKKRARKIRQEMRAAKSQKSKNKKK
;
A
#
# COMPACT_ATOMS: atom_id res chain seq x y z
N MET A 1 103.69 -75.11 2.74
CA MET A 1 104.82 -75.75 2.03
C MET A 1 105.82 -76.22 3.06
N GLU A 2 106.16 -77.50 3.07
CA GLU A 2 107.03 -78.13 4.07
C GLU A 2 108.48 -77.63 3.95
N LEU A 3 108.85 -76.62 4.74
CA LEU A 3 110.24 -76.17 4.94
C LEU A 3 110.95 -76.89 6.10
N SER A 4 110.31 -77.87 6.74
CA SER A 4 110.73 -78.48 8.00
C SER A 4 111.83 -79.55 7.90
N LYS A 5 112.48 -79.73 6.74
CA LYS A 5 113.57 -80.73 6.56
C LYS A 5 114.83 -80.20 5.87
N LEU A 6 115.10 -78.90 5.98
CA LEU A 6 116.41 -78.33 5.60
C LEU A 6 117.29 -78.24 6.86
N GLN A 7 118.05 -79.30 7.15
CA GLN A 7 119.20 -79.20 8.06
C GLN A 7 120.33 -78.46 7.33
N VAL A 8 120.28 -77.14 7.39
CA VAL A 8 121.33 -76.29 6.82
C VAL A 8 122.51 -76.32 7.79
N LYS A 9 123.64 -76.92 7.39
CA LYS A 9 124.93 -76.70 8.05
C LYS A 9 125.36 -75.27 7.78
N LEU A 10 124.98 -74.37 8.68
CA LEU A 10 125.30 -72.96 8.57
C LEU A 10 126.79 -72.73 8.87
N SER A 11 127.44 -71.97 8.00
CA SER A 11 128.82 -71.52 8.18
C SER A 11 128.92 -70.69 9.47
N PRO A 12 130.01 -70.78 10.25
CA PRO A 12 130.26 -69.91 11.41
C PRO A 12 130.25 -68.41 11.06
N GLU A 13 130.38 -68.05 9.78
CA GLU A 13 130.21 -66.67 9.30
C GLU A 13 128.76 -66.17 9.42
N PHE A 14 127.77 -67.05 9.32
CA PHE A 14 126.36 -66.67 9.45
C PHE A 14 126.03 -66.19 10.87
N PHE A 15 126.59 -66.84 11.89
CA PHE A 15 126.42 -66.44 13.29
C PHE A 15 127.10 -65.10 13.60
N LYS A 16 128.23 -64.80 12.97
CA LYS A 16 128.86 -63.47 13.06
C LYS A 16 127.97 -62.38 12.45
N ILE A 17 127.34 -62.65 11.31
CA ILE A 17 126.42 -61.71 10.66
C ILE A 17 125.17 -61.51 11.52
N LEU A 18 124.64 -62.58 12.13
CA LEU A 18 123.47 -62.50 13.02
C LEU A 18 123.79 -61.69 14.29
N ASP A 19 124.94 -61.92 14.90
CA ASP A 19 125.40 -61.17 16.07
C ASP A 19 125.67 -59.70 15.72
N GLU A 20 126.24 -59.41 14.55
CA GLU A 20 126.35 -58.02 14.05
C GLU A 20 124.97 -57.38 13.84
N LEU A 21 123.98 -58.13 13.35
CA LEU A 21 122.62 -57.63 13.13
C LEU A 21 121.92 -57.31 14.45
N ILE A 22 122.02 -58.19 15.45
CA ILE A 22 121.47 -57.95 16.80
C ILE A 22 122.16 -56.73 17.42
N ILE A 23 123.48 -56.60 17.29
CA ILE A 23 124.24 -55.45 17.80
C ILE A 23 123.81 -54.17 17.08
N LYS A 24 123.69 -54.17 15.75
CA LYS A 24 123.27 -52.99 14.97
C LYS A 24 121.84 -52.57 15.30
N ILE A 25 120.91 -53.51 15.49
CA ILE A 25 119.52 -53.19 15.88
C ILE A 25 119.47 -52.65 17.31
N LYS A 26 120.25 -53.19 18.26
CA LYS A 26 120.37 -52.63 19.62
C LYS A 26 121.00 -51.24 19.65
N ILE A 27 121.95 -50.95 18.76
CA ILE A 27 122.51 -49.60 18.61
C ILE A 27 121.44 -48.63 18.11
N ILE A 28 120.62 -49.05 17.14
CA ILE A 28 119.52 -48.23 16.61
C ILE A 28 118.43 -48.00 17.67
N SER A 29 118.12 -48.98 18.54
CA SER A 29 117.14 -48.81 19.63
C SER A 29 117.66 -47.98 20.82
N SER A 30 118.98 -47.76 20.92
CA SER A 30 119.64 -47.06 22.03
C SER A 30 120.19 -45.66 21.68
N LEU A 31 120.04 -45.20 20.45
CA LEU A 31 120.42 -43.83 20.04
C LEU A 31 119.59 -42.79 20.83
N PRO A 32 120.22 -41.92 21.64
CA PRO A 32 119.53 -40.80 22.27
C PRO A 32 119.21 -39.77 21.17
N LEU A 33 117.94 -39.37 21.10
CA LEU A 33 117.46 -38.44 20.07
C LEU A 33 117.13 -37.10 20.74
N ASP A 34 117.98 -36.10 20.46
CA ASP A 34 117.79 -34.70 20.88
C ASP A 34 116.44 -34.16 20.36
N PRO A 35 115.65 -33.50 21.22
CA PRO A 35 114.48 -32.76 20.81
C PRO A 35 114.84 -31.28 20.70
N ASN A 36 115.22 -30.78 19.52
CA ASN A 36 115.24 -29.33 19.30
C ASN A 36 114.97 -28.91 17.85
N GLU A 37 114.28 -27.78 17.78
CA GLU A 37 114.03 -26.88 16.64
C GLU A 37 112.89 -27.25 15.67
N CYS A 38 111.69 -26.72 15.92
CA CYS A 38 111.30 -25.41 15.38
C CYS A 38 109.87 -25.06 15.81
N ASP A 39 109.77 -24.03 16.64
CA ASP A 39 108.60 -23.19 16.82
C ASP A 39 108.32 -22.39 15.55
N GLU A 40 107.04 -22.18 15.24
CA GLU A 40 106.47 -20.84 14.96
C GLU A 40 104.94 -21.00 14.90
N GLU A 41 104.29 -20.57 15.98
CA GLU A 41 102.87 -20.25 16.01
C GLU A 41 102.68 -18.83 15.47
N ASP A 42 101.60 -18.61 14.72
CA ASP A 42 101.02 -17.27 14.59
C ASP A 42 99.48 -17.37 14.72
N PRO A 43 98.85 -16.59 15.62
CA PRO A 43 97.43 -16.72 15.96
C PRO A 43 96.60 -15.65 15.24
N ASN A 44 95.54 -16.06 14.55
CA ASN A 44 94.33 -15.22 14.48
C ASN A 44 93.10 -16.04 14.11
N LEU A 45 92.32 -16.37 15.14
CA LEU A 45 90.93 -16.78 15.05
C LEU A 45 90.06 -15.54 15.28
N ASP A 46 89.16 -15.27 14.34
CA ASP A 46 87.80 -14.85 14.70
C ASP A 46 86.82 -15.79 14.00
N CYS A 47 86.19 -16.63 14.81
CA CYS A 47 85.06 -17.48 14.45
C CYS A 47 83.79 -16.73 14.89
N PRO A 48 82.63 -16.90 14.24
CA PRO A 48 81.87 -18.09 14.59
C PRO A 48 80.88 -18.56 13.52
N VAL A 49 80.89 -19.85 13.19
CA VAL A 49 79.62 -20.58 13.00
C VAL A 49 79.76 -21.97 13.60
N ILE A 50 78.96 -22.17 14.65
CA ILE A 50 78.76 -23.39 15.41
C ILE A 50 78.26 -24.51 14.48
N HIS A 51 78.95 -25.64 14.43
CA HIS A 51 78.30 -26.96 14.62
C HIS A 51 79.32 -28.05 15.00
N PRO A 52 78.92 -29.01 15.86
CA PRO A 52 79.82 -29.89 16.58
C PRO A 52 79.98 -31.23 15.87
N THR A 53 81.21 -31.68 15.69
CA THR A 53 81.53 -33.11 15.79
C THR A 53 82.90 -33.28 16.43
N MET A 54 82.86 -33.86 17.63
CA MET A 54 83.96 -34.37 18.41
C MET A 54 84.82 -35.31 17.55
N PHE A 55 86.01 -34.85 17.22
CA PHE A 55 87.28 -35.56 17.05
C PHE A 55 88.17 -34.58 16.28
N LYS A 56 88.69 -33.57 16.98
CA LYS A 56 89.89 -32.87 16.50
C LYS A 56 91.01 -33.92 16.60
N PRO A 57 91.61 -34.41 15.50
CA PRO A 57 92.88 -35.10 15.62
C PRO A 57 93.84 -34.11 16.31
N CYS A 58 94.49 -34.57 17.37
CA CYS A 58 95.43 -33.77 18.13
C CYS A 58 96.47 -33.21 17.14
N LYS A 59 96.47 -31.88 16.93
CA LYS A 59 97.39 -31.21 16.00
C LYS A 59 98.80 -31.03 16.58
N ASP A 60 99.03 -31.53 17.79
CA ASP A 60 100.35 -31.57 18.40
C ASP A 60 101.23 -32.57 17.67
N LYS A 61 101.97 -32.06 16.67
CA LYS A 61 103.04 -32.79 15.98
C LYS A 61 104.02 -33.43 16.96
N THR A 62 104.19 -32.84 18.13
CA THR A 62 104.98 -33.35 19.27
C THR A 62 104.43 -34.65 19.85
N VAL A 63 103.11 -34.77 20.03
CA VAL A 63 102.47 -35.98 20.59
C VAL A 63 102.43 -37.12 19.56
N GLN A 64 102.15 -36.81 18.29
CA GLN A 64 102.23 -37.80 17.21
C GLN A 64 103.67 -38.30 16.98
N ALA A 65 104.67 -37.42 17.06
CA ALA A 65 106.07 -37.80 16.97
C ALA A 65 106.52 -38.65 18.18
N PHE A 66 106.05 -38.34 19.39
CA PHE A 66 106.38 -39.11 20.60
C PHE A 66 105.77 -40.53 20.57
N LEU A 67 104.48 -40.65 20.21
CA LEU A 67 103.80 -41.95 20.06
C LEU A 67 104.41 -42.79 18.93
N GLY A 68 104.71 -42.19 17.78
CA GLY A 68 105.40 -42.86 16.69
C GLY A 68 106.80 -43.36 17.08
N LYS A 69 107.54 -42.58 17.88
CA LYS A 69 108.87 -42.96 18.38
C LYS A 69 108.82 -44.09 19.41
N GLN A 70 107.82 -44.10 20.29
CA GLN A 70 107.63 -45.16 21.28
C GLN A 70 107.27 -46.50 20.62
N MET A 71 106.40 -46.49 19.61
CA MET A 71 106.06 -47.68 18.82
C MET A 71 107.26 -48.26 18.06
N ILE A 72 108.15 -47.41 17.53
CA ILE A 72 109.37 -47.88 16.85
C ILE A 72 110.30 -48.58 17.85
N LYS A 73 110.45 -48.04 19.05
CA LYS A 73 111.29 -48.64 20.09
C LYS A 73 110.75 -50.00 20.54
N GLU A 74 109.46 -50.10 20.84
CA GLU A 74 108.79 -51.35 21.23
C GLU A 74 108.91 -52.42 20.13
N LYS A 75 108.76 -52.03 18.85
CA LYS A 75 108.94 -52.94 17.71
C LYS A 75 110.40 -53.38 17.50
N CYS A 76 111.38 -52.49 17.74
CA CYS A 76 112.79 -52.85 17.68
C CYS A 76 113.19 -53.83 18.80
N ASP A 77 112.63 -53.66 19.99
CA ASP A 77 112.86 -54.54 21.13
C ASP A 77 112.22 -55.92 20.92
N GLU A 78 110.97 -55.98 20.39
CA GLU A 78 110.31 -57.23 19.96
C GLU A 78 111.14 -58.00 18.90
N VAL A 79 111.68 -57.30 17.90
CA VAL A 79 112.52 -57.91 16.86
C VAL A 79 113.85 -58.42 17.43
N CYS A 80 114.46 -57.72 18.39
CA CYS A 80 115.66 -58.19 19.07
C CYS A 80 115.41 -59.47 19.87
N GLU A 81 114.30 -59.54 20.59
CA GLU A 81 113.93 -60.71 21.39
C GLU A 81 113.68 -61.95 20.51
N VAL A 82 113.04 -61.78 19.36
CA VAL A 82 112.84 -62.85 18.36
C VAL A 82 114.16 -63.32 17.75
N LEU A 83 115.09 -62.40 17.43
CA LEU A 83 116.41 -62.74 16.90
C LEU A 83 117.29 -63.45 17.93
N GLU A 84 117.20 -63.09 19.21
CA GLU A 84 117.90 -63.77 20.31
C GLU A 84 117.32 -65.17 20.58
N ASN A 85 115.99 -65.33 20.49
CA ASN A 85 115.34 -66.64 20.62
C ASN A 85 115.63 -67.54 19.40
N LEU A 86 115.71 -66.98 18.18
CA LEU A 86 116.15 -67.68 16.98
C LEU A 86 117.60 -68.15 17.07
N ARG A 87 118.49 -67.31 17.63
CA ARG A 87 119.88 -67.67 17.91
C ARG A 87 119.97 -68.86 18.88
N ARG A 88 119.09 -68.90 19.89
CA ARG A 88 118.99 -70.01 20.87
C ARG A 88 118.45 -71.29 20.22
N GLU A 89 117.38 -71.20 19.42
CA GLU A 89 116.80 -72.33 18.69
C GLU A 89 117.74 -72.94 17.64
N LEU A 90 118.52 -72.11 16.93
CA LEU A 90 119.53 -72.57 15.98
C LEU A 90 120.65 -73.37 16.65
N ASN A 91 121.07 -72.96 17.85
CA ASN A 91 122.14 -73.61 18.60
C ASN A 91 121.70 -74.95 19.21
N GLU A 92 120.43 -75.07 19.59
CA GLU A 92 119.92 -76.24 20.33
C GLU A 92 119.22 -77.29 19.45
N THR A 93 118.48 -76.87 18.42
CA THR A 93 117.60 -77.78 17.65
C THR A 93 117.79 -77.68 16.13
N GLY A 94 118.45 -76.64 15.63
CA GLY A 94 118.66 -76.42 14.20
C GLY A 94 117.37 -76.17 13.41
N THR A 95 116.30 -75.71 14.08
CA THR A 95 115.01 -75.37 13.45
C THR A 95 114.69 -73.88 13.60
N PHE A 96 113.80 -73.36 12.74
CA PHE A 96 113.43 -71.93 12.66
C PHE A 96 112.01 -71.65 13.21
N LYS A 97 111.57 -72.36 14.26
CA LYS A 97 110.16 -72.31 14.67
C LYS A 97 109.75 -70.96 15.23
N THR A 98 110.57 -70.33 16.08
CA THR A 98 110.21 -69.01 16.66
C THR A 98 110.05 -67.93 15.61
N LEU A 99 110.84 -67.98 14.52
CA LEU A 99 110.69 -67.03 13.42
C LEU A 99 109.48 -67.34 12.55
N ILE A 100 109.16 -68.61 12.34
CA ILE A 100 107.94 -69.00 11.63
C ILE A 100 106.71 -68.53 12.41
N ASP A 101 106.66 -68.75 13.73
CA ASP A 101 105.55 -68.31 14.57
C ASP A 101 105.45 -66.78 14.64
N TYR A 102 106.58 -66.06 14.75
CA TYR A 102 106.59 -64.60 14.70
C TYR A 102 106.15 -64.05 13.34
N VAL A 103 106.59 -64.66 12.24
CA VAL A 103 106.15 -64.26 10.89
C VAL A 103 104.67 -64.57 10.69
N ASP A 104 104.16 -65.70 11.19
CA ASP A 104 102.74 -66.04 11.13
C ASP A 104 101.88 -65.10 11.98
N ASP A 105 102.32 -64.76 13.19
CA ASP A 105 101.62 -63.82 14.06
C ASP A 105 101.70 -62.37 13.54
N PHE A 106 102.84 -61.97 12.96
CA PHE A 106 102.96 -60.71 12.23
C PHE A 106 102.04 -60.68 11.01
N CYS A 107 101.92 -61.79 10.27
CA CYS A 107 100.99 -61.90 9.14
C CYS A 107 99.53 -61.83 9.61
N LYS A 108 99.16 -62.51 10.71
CA LYS A 108 97.80 -62.42 11.29
C LYS A 108 97.49 -61.00 11.76
N GLN A 109 98.44 -60.32 12.38
CA GLN A 109 98.26 -58.95 12.86
C GLN A 109 98.13 -57.99 11.67
N TYR A 110 98.99 -58.11 10.66
CA TYR A 110 98.91 -57.34 9.43
C TYR A 110 97.57 -57.54 8.69
N LEU A 111 97.06 -58.77 8.64
CA LEU A 111 95.73 -59.07 8.08
C LEU A 111 94.59 -58.45 8.89
N LYS A 112 94.68 -58.42 10.23
CA LYS A 112 93.71 -57.72 11.08
C LYS A 112 93.76 -56.22 10.87
N ASP A 113 94.95 -55.64 10.80
CA ASP A 113 95.14 -54.20 10.57
C ASP A 113 94.59 -53.81 9.19
N LEU A 114 94.84 -54.62 8.15
CA LEU A 114 94.22 -54.44 6.82
C LEU A 114 92.69 -54.48 6.88
N ALA A 115 92.09 -55.43 7.60
CA ALA A 115 90.64 -55.50 7.77
C ALA A 115 90.06 -54.27 8.49
N ILE A 116 90.78 -53.74 9.49
CA ILE A 116 90.40 -52.50 10.19
C ILE A 116 90.50 -51.30 9.25
N PHE A 117 91.52 -51.23 8.40
CA PHE A 117 91.64 -50.16 7.40
C PHE A 117 90.54 -50.22 6.34
N GLU A 118 90.15 -51.42 5.89
CA GLU A 118 89.03 -51.61 4.97
C GLU A 118 87.70 -51.17 5.62
N GLU A 119 87.44 -51.56 6.86
CA GLU A 119 86.25 -51.12 7.62
C GLU A 119 86.25 -49.60 7.86
N TYR A 120 87.42 -49.02 8.13
CA TYR A 120 87.58 -47.57 8.23
C TYR A 120 87.24 -46.86 6.92
N ASP A 121 87.74 -47.35 5.79
CA ASP A 121 87.45 -46.80 4.47
C ASP A 121 85.96 -46.92 4.11
N GLU A 122 85.32 -48.03 4.46
CA GLU A 122 83.87 -48.22 4.32
C GLU A 122 83.09 -47.23 5.19
N ASN A 123 83.49 -47.05 6.45
CA ASN A 123 82.89 -46.08 7.36
C ASN A 123 83.07 -44.64 6.86
N VAL A 124 84.22 -44.28 6.30
CA VAL A 124 84.45 -42.96 5.70
C VAL A 124 83.56 -42.76 4.47
N LYS A 125 83.40 -43.77 3.61
CA LYS A 125 82.47 -43.73 2.47
C LYS A 125 81.03 -43.56 2.94
N ALA A 126 80.60 -44.31 3.96
CA ALA A 126 79.27 -44.21 4.55
C ALA A 126 79.02 -42.82 5.16
N LEU A 127 79.97 -42.29 5.93
CA LEU A 127 79.91 -40.95 6.51
C LEU A 127 79.79 -39.88 5.43
N ASN A 128 80.59 -39.98 4.35
CA ASN A 128 80.54 -39.03 3.24
C ASN A 128 79.21 -39.11 2.48
N LYS A 129 78.62 -40.30 2.36
CA LYS A 129 77.27 -40.49 1.78
C LYS A 129 76.22 -39.80 2.64
N VAL A 130 76.20 -40.06 3.95
CA VAL A 130 75.27 -39.41 4.90
C VAL A 130 75.43 -37.89 4.87
N LYS A 131 76.67 -37.37 4.84
CA LYS A 131 76.91 -35.92 4.70
C LYS A 131 76.32 -35.34 3.42
N LYS A 132 76.47 -36.02 2.28
CA LYS A 132 75.88 -35.59 1.01
C LYS A 132 74.35 -35.59 1.08
N ASP A 133 73.75 -36.65 1.61
CA ASP A 133 72.30 -36.78 1.76
C ASP A 133 71.75 -35.70 2.69
N MET A 134 72.45 -35.39 3.78
CA MET A 134 72.07 -34.32 4.71
C MET A 134 72.12 -32.93 4.06
N ILE A 135 73.13 -32.66 3.22
CA ILE A 135 73.21 -31.40 2.45
C ILE A 135 72.08 -31.32 1.43
N GLN A 136 71.79 -32.40 0.71
CA GLN A 136 70.69 -32.46 -0.26
C GLN A 136 69.34 -32.25 0.42
N PHE A 137 69.10 -32.94 1.55
CA PHE A 137 67.88 -32.78 2.33
C PHE A 137 67.72 -31.35 2.84
N LYS A 138 68.78 -30.72 3.35
CA LYS A 138 68.76 -29.32 3.78
C LYS A 138 68.42 -28.38 2.61
N LYS A 139 68.99 -28.60 1.42
CA LYS A 139 68.65 -27.82 0.21
C LYS A 139 67.19 -28.01 -0.19
N ALA A 140 66.69 -29.25 -0.20
CA ALA A 140 65.30 -29.56 -0.52
C ALA A 140 64.33 -28.91 0.47
N THR A 141 64.62 -28.96 1.78
CA THR A 141 63.81 -28.33 2.82
C THR A 141 63.77 -26.81 2.67
N VAL A 142 64.90 -26.16 2.39
CA VAL A 142 64.95 -24.71 2.14
C VAL A 142 64.16 -24.34 0.89
N GLN A 143 64.28 -25.13 -0.18
CA GLN A 143 63.54 -24.90 -1.41
C GLN A 143 62.04 -25.04 -1.19
N ARG A 144 61.60 -26.10 -0.50
CA ARG A 144 60.18 -26.30 -0.16
C ARG A 144 59.65 -25.21 0.76
N LYS A 145 60.46 -24.71 1.70
CA LYS A 145 60.09 -23.56 2.53
C LYS A 145 59.83 -22.33 1.67
N ARG A 146 60.71 -22.02 0.70
CA ARG A 146 60.52 -20.88 -0.22
C ARG A 146 59.26 -21.04 -1.08
N GLU A 147 58.96 -22.25 -1.54
CA GLU A 147 57.74 -22.53 -2.30
C GLU A 147 56.49 -22.25 -1.46
N LEU A 148 56.46 -22.76 -0.22
CA LEU A 148 55.38 -22.51 0.72
C LEU A 148 55.25 -21.01 1.06
N ASP A 149 56.36 -20.31 1.30
CA ASP A 149 56.35 -18.86 1.57
C ASP A 149 55.78 -18.08 0.36
N ASN A 150 56.10 -18.49 -0.87
CA ASN A 150 55.54 -17.90 -2.08
C ASN A 150 54.05 -18.19 -2.25
N GLU A 151 53.58 -19.39 -1.92
CA GLU A 151 52.15 -19.74 -1.94
C GLU A 151 51.37 -18.96 -0.89
N VAL A 152 51.91 -18.84 0.33
CA VAL A 152 51.34 -18.01 1.40
C VAL A 152 51.28 -16.55 0.94
N TYR A 153 52.34 -16.03 0.32
CA TYR A 153 52.33 -14.66 -0.19
C TYR A 153 51.24 -14.44 -1.27
N LYS A 154 51.15 -15.34 -2.25
CA LYS A 154 50.15 -15.25 -3.33
C LYS A 154 48.72 -15.34 -2.80
N THR A 155 48.46 -16.28 -1.90
CA THR A 155 47.13 -16.45 -1.28
C THR A 155 46.76 -15.25 -0.42
N THR A 156 47.70 -14.73 0.37
CA THR A 156 47.49 -13.51 1.16
C THR A 156 47.18 -12.30 0.27
N LEU A 157 47.92 -12.11 -0.82
CA LEU A 157 47.66 -11.04 -1.78
C LEU A 157 46.28 -11.18 -2.45
N SER A 158 45.91 -12.41 -2.84
CA SER A 158 44.58 -12.69 -3.41
C SER A 158 43.47 -12.37 -2.40
N TYR A 159 43.65 -12.76 -1.14
CA TYR A 159 42.70 -12.48 -0.06
C TYR A 159 42.47 -10.97 0.09
N TYR A 160 43.53 -10.17 0.21
CA TYR A 160 43.40 -8.72 0.34
C TYR A 160 42.75 -8.06 -0.88
N LYS A 161 43.05 -8.53 -2.10
CA LYS A 161 42.36 -8.05 -3.30
C LYS A 161 40.86 -8.34 -3.25
N THR A 162 40.48 -9.59 -2.96
CA THR A 162 39.06 -9.96 -2.85
C THR A 162 38.34 -9.20 -1.74
N GLN A 163 39.01 -8.92 -0.62
CA GLN A 163 38.46 -8.10 0.45
C GLN A 163 38.23 -6.65 -0.01
N GLN A 164 39.19 -6.07 -0.73
CA GLN A 164 39.07 -4.71 -1.25
C GLN A 164 37.95 -4.60 -2.30
N ASP A 165 37.87 -5.57 -3.20
CA ASP A 165 36.82 -5.65 -4.21
C ASP A 165 35.44 -5.76 -3.55
N ALA A 166 35.29 -6.64 -2.54
CA ALA A 166 34.05 -6.77 -1.79
C ALA A 166 33.65 -5.47 -1.07
N LEU A 167 34.61 -4.72 -0.50
CA LEU A 167 34.32 -3.42 0.13
C LEU A 167 33.84 -2.38 -0.89
N VAL A 168 34.44 -2.37 -2.09
CA VAL A 168 34.01 -1.49 -3.18
C VAL A 168 32.60 -1.87 -3.64
N ASP A 169 32.32 -3.16 -3.81
CA ASP A 169 31.00 -3.66 -4.20
C ASP A 169 29.92 -3.30 -3.18
N ILE A 170 30.20 -3.48 -1.89
CA ILE A 170 29.29 -3.08 -0.80
C ILE A 170 29.00 -1.57 -0.87
N LYS A 171 30.03 -0.74 -1.09
CA LYS A 171 29.86 0.71 -1.18
C LYS A 171 29.06 1.13 -2.41
N LEU A 172 29.33 0.51 -3.56
CA LEU A 172 28.62 0.80 -4.81
C LEU A 172 27.16 0.37 -4.72
N THR A 173 26.89 -0.83 -4.20
CA THR A 173 25.53 -1.33 -4.01
C THR A 173 24.76 -0.50 -2.99
N SER A 174 25.36 -0.12 -1.86
CA SER A 174 24.74 0.79 -0.89
C SER A 174 24.39 2.14 -1.52
N ASN A 175 25.33 2.77 -2.22
CA ASN A 175 25.08 4.05 -2.90
C ASN A 175 23.97 3.93 -3.96
N TRP A 176 23.94 2.81 -4.69
CA TRP A 176 22.92 2.55 -5.70
C TRP A 176 21.53 2.37 -5.06
N ILE A 177 21.43 1.63 -3.96
CA ILE A 177 20.20 1.47 -3.18
C ILE A 177 19.72 2.83 -2.68
N ASP A 178 20.61 3.60 -2.04
CA ASP A 178 20.28 4.92 -1.51
C ASP A 178 19.78 5.88 -2.60
N ALA A 179 20.45 5.89 -3.77
CA ALA A 179 20.02 6.69 -4.91
C ALA A 179 18.63 6.26 -5.39
N ARG A 180 18.35 4.96 -5.42
CA ARG A 180 17.03 4.43 -5.81
C ARG A 180 15.93 4.78 -4.81
N VAL A 181 16.23 4.73 -3.51
CA VAL A 181 15.30 5.14 -2.45
C VAL A 181 14.97 6.62 -2.60
N ARG A 182 15.98 7.49 -2.67
CA ARG A 182 15.76 8.95 -2.86
C ARG A 182 14.99 9.27 -4.13
N GLN A 183 15.27 8.57 -5.23
CA GLN A 183 14.52 8.75 -6.48
C GLN A 183 13.04 8.38 -6.31
N LYS A 184 12.74 7.26 -5.63
CA LYS A 184 11.37 6.84 -5.36
C LYS A 184 10.65 7.84 -4.45
N GLU A 185 11.28 8.26 -3.36
CA GLU A 185 10.74 9.26 -2.43
C GLU A 185 10.40 10.56 -3.15
N LEU A 186 11.29 11.05 -4.01
CA LEU A 186 11.03 12.24 -4.81
C LEU A 186 9.84 12.05 -5.77
N MET A 187 9.77 10.91 -6.46
CA MET A 187 8.65 10.62 -7.37
C MET A 187 7.31 10.50 -6.62
N GLU A 188 7.31 9.88 -5.45
CA GLU A 188 6.13 9.77 -4.59
C GLU A 188 5.72 11.15 -4.06
N SER A 189 6.66 11.96 -3.61
CA SER A 189 6.40 13.35 -3.19
C SER A 189 5.76 14.18 -4.30
N ILE A 190 6.28 14.13 -5.53
CA ILE A 190 5.71 14.82 -6.69
C ILE A 190 4.29 14.32 -6.99
N LYS A 191 4.03 13.00 -6.91
CA LYS A 191 2.70 12.44 -7.12
C LYS A 191 1.72 12.90 -6.05
N LEU A 192 2.13 12.87 -4.78
CA LEU A 192 1.33 13.35 -3.66
C LEU A 192 1.00 14.85 -3.80
N GLU A 193 1.97 15.67 -4.19
CA GLU A 193 1.75 17.11 -4.42
C GLU A 193 0.73 17.34 -5.55
N LYS A 194 0.79 16.58 -6.64
CA LYS A 194 -0.20 16.67 -7.73
C LYS A 194 -1.60 16.27 -7.26
N ILE A 195 -1.71 15.20 -6.48
CA ILE A 195 -2.98 14.73 -5.92
C ILE A 195 -3.54 15.79 -4.96
N ASN A 196 -2.72 16.35 -4.07
CA ASN A 196 -3.13 17.40 -3.13
C ASN A 196 -3.62 18.65 -3.85
N LYS A 197 -2.89 19.14 -4.85
CA LYS A 197 -3.33 20.28 -5.68
C LYS A 197 -4.67 19.99 -6.39
N SER A 198 -4.86 18.76 -6.85
CA SER A 198 -6.14 18.37 -7.45
C SER A 198 -7.27 18.35 -6.40
N ALA A 199 -7.00 17.85 -5.19
CA ALA A 199 -7.97 17.83 -4.10
C ALA A 199 -8.37 19.24 -3.67
N GLU A 200 -7.39 20.14 -3.49
CA GLU A 200 -7.62 21.56 -3.19
C GLU A 200 -8.46 22.24 -4.27
N ASN A 201 -8.18 21.96 -5.55
CA ASN A 201 -8.99 22.48 -6.65
C ASN A 201 -10.43 21.96 -6.61
N PHE A 202 -10.64 20.67 -6.30
CA PHE A 202 -11.99 20.11 -6.18
C PHE A 202 -12.74 20.69 -4.98
N GLU A 203 -12.08 20.87 -3.85
CA GLU A 203 -12.66 21.51 -2.67
C GLU A 203 -13.07 22.96 -2.97
N PHE A 204 -12.20 23.73 -3.62
CA PHE A 204 -12.52 25.09 -4.05
C PHE A 204 -13.73 25.13 -5.01
N MET A 205 -13.79 24.20 -5.97
CA MET A 205 -14.90 24.12 -6.90
C MET A 205 -16.21 23.72 -6.20
N ALA A 206 -16.16 22.81 -5.23
CA ALA A 206 -17.33 22.43 -4.43
C ALA A 206 -17.86 23.60 -3.59
N ILE A 207 -16.98 24.37 -2.94
CA ILE A 207 -17.36 25.58 -2.19
C ILE A 207 -18.02 26.60 -3.13
N LYS A 208 -17.46 26.80 -4.33
CA LYS A 208 -18.01 27.71 -5.32
C LYS A 208 -19.38 27.25 -5.81
N GLU A 209 -19.52 25.96 -6.12
CA GLU A 209 -20.79 25.36 -6.54
C GLU A 209 -21.86 25.51 -5.45
N GLN A 210 -21.51 25.23 -4.20
CA GLN A 210 -22.39 25.44 -3.06
C GLN A 210 -22.81 26.90 -2.92
N SER A 211 -21.88 27.85 -3.07
CA SER A 211 -22.19 29.29 -3.03
C SER A 211 -23.14 29.70 -4.16
N CYS A 212 -22.92 29.20 -5.39
CA CYS A 212 -23.83 29.42 -6.50
C CYS A 212 -25.21 28.79 -6.25
N GLY A 213 -25.25 27.57 -5.69
CA GLY A 213 -26.49 26.89 -5.30
C GLY A 213 -27.31 27.73 -4.32
N ASN A 214 -26.68 28.19 -3.23
CA ASN A 214 -27.32 29.04 -2.23
C ASN A 214 -27.86 30.36 -2.83
N ALA A 215 -27.13 30.95 -3.78
CA ALA A 215 -27.57 32.16 -4.46
C ALA A 215 -28.80 31.90 -5.37
N ILE A 216 -28.83 30.76 -6.06
CA ILE A 216 -29.96 30.32 -6.87
C ILE A 216 -31.19 30.06 -5.98
N GLU A 217 -31.02 29.34 -4.87
CA GLU A 217 -32.09 29.09 -3.91
C GLU A 217 -32.65 30.40 -3.35
N SER A 218 -31.78 31.32 -2.91
CA SER A 218 -32.19 32.64 -2.41
C SER A 218 -32.99 33.43 -3.46
N PHE A 219 -32.57 33.36 -4.73
CA PHE A 219 -33.30 34.00 -5.84
C PHE A 219 -34.70 33.39 -6.03
N TYR A 220 -34.81 32.06 -6.01
CA TYR A 220 -36.10 31.39 -6.12
C TYR A 220 -37.00 31.68 -4.93
N GLU A 221 -36.48 31.66 -3.71
CA GLU A 221 -37.25 32.03 -2.52
C GLU A 221 -37.80 33.46 -2.61
N TYR A 222 -36.97 34.41 -3.06
CA TYR A 222 -37.42 35.78 -3.31
C TYR A 222 -38.53 35.83 -4.35
N LYS A 223 -38.38 35.12 -5.48
CA LYS A 223 -39.39 35.10 -6.55
C LYS A 223 -40.69 34.42 -6.12
N ILE A 224 -40.60 33.36 -5.34
CA ILE A 224 -41.76 32.69 -4.76
C ILE A 224 -42.51 33.66 -3.85
N LYS A 225 -41.82 34.40 -2.97
CA LYS A 225 -42.45 35.43 -2.12
C LYS A 225 -43.12 36.52 -2.95
N GLU A 226 -42.45 37.05 -3.97
CA GLU A 226 -43.02 38.07 -4.87
C GLU A 226 -44.31 37.57 -5.55
N LEU A 227 -44.32 36.33 -6.03
CA LEU A 227 -45.52 35.72 -6.63
C LEU A 227 -46.63 35.48 -5.61
N TYR A 228 -46.30 35.07 -4.39
CA TYR A 228 -47.29 34.94 -3.31
C TYR A 228 -47.91 36.28 -2.94
N ASP A 229 -47.11 37.34 -2.80
CA ASP A 229 -47.61 38.68 -2.49
C ASP A 229 -48.55 39.19 -3.59
N GLU A 230 -48.20 38.98 -4.86
CA GLU A 230 -49.04 39.34 -5.99
C GLU A 230 -50.34 38.51 -6.04
N ALA A 231 -50.26 37.21 -5.79
CA ALA A 231 -51.43 36.34 -5.70
C ALA A 231 -52.37 36.77 -4.55
N SER A 232 -51.82 37.09 -3.38
CA SER A 232 -52.58 37.62 -2.24
C SER A 232 -53.22 38.96 -2.55
N ARG A 233 -52.51 39.86 -3.24
CA ARG A 233 -53.05 41.15 -3.68
C ARG A 233 -54.23 40.97 -4.63
N ILE A 234 -54.10 40.08 -5.62
CA ILE A 234 -55.17 39.75 -6.56
C ILE A 234 -56.37 39.13 -5.83
N SER A 235 -56.13 38.17 -4.91
CA SER A 235 -57.20 37.56 -4.10
C SER A 235 -57.99 38.62 -3.34
N ALA A 236 -57.31 39.54 -2.65
CA ALA A 236 -57.96 40.61 -1.90
C ALA A 236 -58.81 41.54 -2.80
N LEU A 237 -58.37 41.80 -4.04
CA LEU A 237 -59.16 42.56 -5.01
C LEU A 237 -60.41 41.81 -5.46
N TYR A 238 -60.30 40.49 -5.66
CA TYR A 238 -61.45 39.65 -6.00
C TYR A 238 -62.44 39.57 -4.84
N ASP A 239 -61.98 39.38 -3.61
CA ASP A 239 -62.81 39.33 -2.41
C ASP A 239 -63.60 40.63 -2.25
N LYS A 240 -62.92 41.78 -2.34
CA LYS A 240 -63.58 43.09 -2.30
C LYS A 240 -64.63 43.26 -3.40
N LYS A 241 -64.30 42.85 -4.63
CA LYS A 241 -65.24 42.94 -5.75
C LYS A 241 -66.45 42.01 -5.56
N MET A 242 -66.24 40.83 -4.98
CA MET A 242 -67.31 39.90 -4.64
C MET A 242 -68.22 40.49 -3.55
N GLU A 243 -67.67 41.12 -2.52
CA GLU A 243 -68.45 41.83 -1.50
C GLU A 243 -69.29 42.97 -2.11
N GLU A 244 -68.70 43.77 -3.01
CA GLU A 244 -69.42 44.83 -3.73
C GLU A 244 -70.56 44.27 -4.60
N LEU A 245 -70.33 43.17 -5.30
CA LEU A 245 -71.35 42.51 -6.12
C LEU A 245 -72.46 41.90 -5.28
N GLU A 246 -72.13 41.26 -4.17
CA GLU A 246 -73.10 40.70 -3.23
C GLU A 246 -73.96 41.81 -2.63
N LEU A 247 -73.35 42.93 -2.22
CA LEU A 247 -74.09 44.09 -1.73
C LEU A 247 -75.06 44.63 -2.79
N ARG A 248 -74.61 44.81 -4.03
CA ARG A 248 -75.48 45.23 -5.15
C ARG A 248 -76.62 44.25 -5.39
N PHE A 249 -76.35 42.96 -5.32
CA PHE A 249 -77.35 41.92 -5.46
C PHE A 249 -78.40 42.00 -4.34
N GLN A 250 -77.98 42.21 -3.09
CA GLN A 250 -78.91 42.37 -1.96
C GLN A 250 -79.76 43.63 -2.08
N ILE A 251 -79.19 44.76 -2.54
CA ILE A 251 -79.94 45.98 -2.82
C ILE A 251 -80.99 45.72 -3.90
N ALA A 252 -80.60 45.19 -5.06
CA ALA A 252 -81.53 44.89 -6.14
C ALA A 252 -82.63 43.88 -5.73
N LYS A 253 -82.29 42.92 -4.87
CA LYS A 253 -83.25 41.96 -4.30
C LYS A 253 -84.25 42.64 -3.37
N ASN A 254 -83.81 43.61 -2.57
CA ASN A 254 -84.69 44.40 -1.70
C ASN A 254 -85.58 45.33 -2.52
N GLU A 255 -85.04 46.05 -3.50
CA GLU A 255 -85.81 46.90 -4.44
C GLU A 255 -86.89 46.09 -5.16
N ARG A 256 -86.54 44.88 -5.64
CA ARG A 256 -87.52 43.97 -6.24
C ARG A 256 -88.63 43.61 -5.25
N ARG A 257 -88.29 43.26 -4.01
CA ARG A 257 -89.27 42.93 -2.97
C ARG A 257 -90.19 44.12 -2.66
N GLU A 258 -89.63 45.32 -2.56
CA GLU A 258 -90.39 46.55 -2.35
C GLU A 258 -91.34 46.82 -3.51
N SER A 259 -90.88 46.65 -4.75
CA SER A 259 -91.72 46.78 -5.94
C SER A 259 -92.85 45.74 -5.98
N GLU A 260 -92.58 44.49 -5.57
CA GLU A 260 -93.60 43.44 -5.46
C GLU A 260 -94.66 43.81 -4.40
N VAL A 261 -94.26 44.33 -3.24
CA VAL A 261 -95.18 44.80 -2.19
C VAL A 261 -96.00 45.99 -2.67
N MET A 262 -95.39 46.95 -3.37
CA MET A 262 -96.10 48.10 -3.94
C MET A 262 -97.13 47.66 -4.97
N ALA A 263 -96.77 46.75 -5.88
CA ALA A 263 -97.69 46.19 -6.87
C ALA A 263 -98.86 45.45 -6.20
N ASP A 264 -98.60 44.66 -5.16
CA ASP A 264 -99.65 43.98 -4.40
C ASP A 264 -100.59 44.96 -3.68
N ASN A 265 -100.05 46.06 -3.13
CA ASN A 265 -100.85 47.10 -2.50
C ASN A 265 -101.72 47.85 -3.52
N GLU A 266 -101.16 48.20 -4.68
CA GLU A 266 -101.92 48.80 -5.79
C GLU A 266 -103.02 47.86 -6.29
N LYS A 267 -102.72 46.56 -6.42
CA LYS A 267 -103.71 45.55 -6.78
C LYS A 267 -104.85 45.49 -5.78
N LYS A 268 -104.55 45.44 -4.47
CA LYS A 268 -105.57 45.48 -3.40
C LYS A 268 -106.39 46.77 -3.43
N LEU A 269 -105.76 47.91 -3.67
CA LEU A 269 -106.44 49.20 -3.77
C LEU A 269 -107.35 49.25 -5.00
N PHE A 270 -106.88 48.74 -6.14
CA PHE A 270 -107.68 48.61 -7.35
C PHE A 270 -108.89 47.71 -7.12
N GLU A 271 -108.70 46.51 -6.55
CA GLU A 271 -109.79 45.59 -6.20
C GLU A 271 -110.80 46.24 -5.23
N SER A 272 -110.33 47.01 -4.25
CA SER A 272 -111.20 47.75 -3.32
C SER A 272 -112.01 48.85 -4.03
N ARG A 273 -111.37 49.65 -4.88
CA ARG A 273 -112.05 50.70 -5.67
C ARG A 273 -113.04 50.11 -6.68
N GLN A 274 -112.68 49.00 -7.32
CA GLN A 274 -113.55 48.30 -8.25
C GLN A 274 -114.83 47.83 -7.53
N LYS A 275 -114.70 47.23 -6.34
CA LYS A 275 -115.84 46.89 -5.49
C LYS A 275 -116.72 48.10 -5.17
N GLN A 276 -116.12 49.24 -4.80
CA GLN A 276 -116.89 50.47 -4.53
C GLN A 276 -117.65 50.98 -5.77
N ILE A 277 -117.05 50.90 -6.96
CA ILE A 277 -117.70 51.25 -8.23
C ILE A 277 -118.86 50.30 -8.50
N ASP A 278 -118.63 49.00 -8.34
CA ASP A 278 -119.65 47.97 -8.56
C ASP A 278 -120.83 48.14 -7.59
N ASP A 279 -120.55 48.41 -6.31
CA ASP A 279 -121.56 48.72 -5.28
C ASP A 279 -122.35 49.99 -5.62
N TYR A 280 -121.69 51.04 -6.10
CA TYR A 280 -122.35 52.28 -6.52
C TYR A 280 -123.22 52.07 -7.76
N LEU A 281 -122.75 51.31 -8.75
CA LEU A 281 -123.53 50.95 -9.94
C LEU A 281 -124.75 50.11 -9.56
N ALA A 282 -124.59 49.14 -8.65
CA ALA A 282 -125.68 48.34 -8.11
C ALA A 282 -126.70 49.22 -7.36
N HIS A 283 -126.23 50.15 -6.51
CA HIS A 283 -127.09 51.11 -5.82
C HIS A 283 -127.84 52.02 -6.81
N LYS A 284 -127.15 52.57 -7.83
CA LYS A 284 -127.77 53.40 -8.87
C LYS A 284 -128.83 52.64 -9.65
N ALA A 285 -128.56 51.38 -10.00
CA ALA A 285 -129.52 50.50 -10.66
C ALA A 285 -130.75 50.25 -9.78
N LYS A 286 -130.55 50.03 -8.47
CA LYS A 286 -131.64 49.88 -7.49
C LYS A 286 -132.49 51.15 -7.40
N VAL A 287 -131.88 52.33 -7.27
CA VAL A 287 -132.57 53.62 -7.24
C VAL A 287 -133.36 53.86 -8.53
N ALA A 288 -132.79 53.53 -9.69
CA ALA A 288 -133.48 53.64 -10.97
C ALA A 288 -134.69 52.68 -11.07
N ALA A 289 -134.54 51.44 -10.57
CA ALA A 289 -135.63 50.48 -10.49
C ALA A 289 -136.76 50.96 -9.56
N ASP A 290 -136.42 51.50 -8.39
CA ASP A 290 -137.38 52.07 -7.43
C ASP A 290 -138.09 53.32 -7.99
N LYS A 291 -137.36 54.16 -8.73
CA LYS A 291 -137.96 55.31 -9.43
C LYS A 291 -138.94 54.85 -10.50
N LYS A 292 -138.54 53.88 -11.34
CA LYS A 292 -139.41 53.29 -12.37
C LYS A 292 -140.65 52.64 -11.75
N LEU A 293 -140.50 51.97 -10.60
CA LEU A 293 -141.61 51.42 -9.84
C LEU A 293 -142.56 52.51 -9.33
N ARG A 294 -142.03 53.61 -8.79
CA ARG A 294 -142.82 54.78 -8.35
C ARG A 294 -143.54 55.45 -9.50
N GLU A 295 -142.87 55.69 -10.62
CA GLU A 295 -143.48 56.25 -11.83
C GLU A 295 -144.61 55.33 -12.34
N LEU A 296 -144.40 54.00 -12.34
CA LEU A 296 -145.45 53.03 -12.66
C LEU A 296 -146.62 53.11 -11.67
N GLN A 297 -146.35 53.18 -10.36
CA GLN A 297 -147.37 53.33 -9.33
C GLN A 297 -148.17 54.62 -9.50
N GLU A 298 -147.51 55.75 -9.80
CA GLU A 298 -148.14 57.03 -10.09
C GLU A 298 -149.05 56.94 -11.30
N VAL A 299 -148.55 56.43 -12.44
CA VAL A 299 -149.35 56.25 -13.66
C VAL A 299 -150.56 55.35 -13.40
N LYS A 300 -150.38 54.25 -12.67
CA LYS A 300 -151.49 53.36 -12.28
C LYS A 300 -152.47 54.06 -11.34
N SER A 301 -152.00 54.86 -10.39
CA SER A 301 -152.86 55.63 -9.48
C SER A 301 -153.70 56.67 -10.22
N ILE A 302 -153.12 57.38 -11.20
CA ILE A 302 -153.82 58.32 -12.08
C ILE A 302 -154.84 57.57 -12.93
N THR A 303 -154.48 56.39 -13.45
CA THR A 303 -155.40 55.54 -14.22
C THR A 303 -156.59 55.09 -13.36
N ILE A 304 -156.34 54.68 -12.11
CA ILE A 304 -157.38 54.31 -11.15
C ILE A 304 -158.26 55.52 -10.84
N GLN A 305 -157.69 56.70 -10.58
CA GLN A 305 -158.45 57.93 -10.36
C GLN A 305 -159.32 58.30 -11.56
N ALA A 306 -158.76 58.25 -12.78
CA ALA A 306 -159.48 58.53 -14.01
C ALA A 306 -160.60 57.51 -14.25
N TRP A 307 -160.33 56.22 -13.99
CA TRP A 307 -161.35 55.18 -14.02
C TRP A 307 -162.46 55.45 -13.02
N TRP A 308 -162.14 55.80 -11.78
CA TRP A 308 -163.11 56.15 -10.74
C TRP A 308 -163.95 57.37 -11.13
N ARG A 309 -163.33 58.42 -11.68
CA ARG A 309 -164.02 59.61 -12.21
C ARG A 309 -164.96 59.22 -13.36
N GLY A 310 -164.52 58.36 -14.27
CA GLY A 310 -165.35 57.83 -15.36
C GLY A 310 -166.52 56.97 -14.87
N VAL A 311 -166.33 56.16 -13.82
CA VAL A 311 -167.40 55.41 -13.15
C VAL A 311 -168.40 56.36 -12.51
N MET A 312 -167.95 57.40 -11.78
CA MET A 312 -168.85 58.41 -11.21
C MET A 312 -169.73 59.09 -12.26
N VAL A 313 -169.19 59.36 -13.45
CA VAL A 313 -169.95 59.92 -14.59
C VAL A 313 -170.98 58.92 -15.11
N ARG A 314 -170.62 57.65 -15.32
CA ARG A 314 -171.53 56.61 -15.86
C ARG A 314 -172.65 56.23 -14.88
N CYS A 315 -172.35 56.20 -13.59
CA CYS A 315 -173.32 55.90 -12.53
C CYS A 315 -174.10 57.15 -12.07
N TYR A 316 -173.81 58.33 -12.62
CA TYR A 316 -174.46 59.61 -12.31
C TYR A 316 -174.41 60.00 -10.82
N LEU A 317 -173.28 59.72 -10.17
CA LEU A 317 -173.02 60.11 -8.79
C LEU A 317 -172.53 61.57 -8.74
N GLY A 318 -173.02 62.34 -7.77
CA GLY A 318 -172.63 63.74 -7.54
C GLY A 318 -173.16 64.76 -8.57
N SER A 319 -172.38 65.82 -8.82
CA SER A 319 -172.77 67.00 -9.61
C SER A 319 -173.15 66.72 -11.09
N PHE A 320 -172.84 65.53 -11.61
CA PHE A 320 -173.18 65.11 -12.98
C PHE A 320 -174.66 64.71 -13.17
N LYS A 321 -175.46 64.65 -12.09
CA LYS A 321 -176.91 64.36 -12.15
C LYS A 321 -177.70 65.40 -12.99
N LYS A 322 -177.21 66.64 -13.08
CA LYS A 322 -177.87 67.75 -13.80
C LYS A 322 -177.80 67.61 -15.33
N PHE A 323 -176.84 66.86 -15.88
CA PHE A 323 -176.66 66.71 -17.33
C PHE A 323 -177.69 65.79 -18.00
N LYS A 324 -178.25 64.80 -17.29
CA LYS A 324 -179.29 63.91 -17.84
C LYS A 324 -180.57 64.67 -18.23
N LYS A 325 -180.93 65.72 -17.47
CA LYS A 325 -182.10 66.58 -17.80
C LYS A 325 -181.86 67.41 -19.07
N ARG A 326 -180.63 67.92 -19.28
CA ARG A 326 -180.30 68.76 -20.45
C ARG A 326 -180.13 67.93 -21.74
N ALA A 327 -179.53 66.74 -21.64
CA ALA A 327 -179.39 65.82 -22.79
C ALA A 327 -180.75 65.26 -23.30
N ARG A 328 -181.75 65.10 -22.42
CA ARG A 328 -183.11 64.71 -22.83
C ARG A 328 -183.80 65.80 -23.67
N LYS A 329 -183.58 67.07 -23.35
CA LYS A 329 -184.14 68.23 -24.07
C LYS A 329 -183.55 68.36 -25.48
N ILE A 330 -182.23 68.22 -25.62
CA ILE A 330 -181.53 68.25 -26.92
C ILE A 330 -181.91 67.05 -27.82
N ARG A 331 -182.16 65.86 -27.25
CA ARG A 331 -182.67 64.71 -28.03
C ARG A 331 -184.10 64.89 -28.54
N GLN A 332 -184.94 65.67 -27.85
CA GLN A 332 -186.29 66.01 -28.33
C GLN A 332 -186.22 67.04 -29.47
N GLU A 333 -185.34 68.03 -29.36
CA GLU A 333 -185.08 69.03 -30.43
C GLU A 333 -184.47 68.38 -31.69
N MET A 334 -183.56 67.42 -31.55
CA MET A 334 -183.00 66.64 -32.67
C MET A 334 -184.00 65.68 -33.32
N ARG A 335 -185.00 65.18 -32.59
CA ARG A 335 -186.10 64.37 -33.17
C ARG A 335 -187.10 65.25 -33.94
N ALA A 336 -187.36 66.48 -33.47
CA ALA A 336 -188.14 67.47 -34.20
C ALA A 336 -187.43 67.92 -35.50
N ALA A 337 -186.11 68.11 -35.47
CA ALA A 337 -185.30 68.47 -36.64
C ALA A 337 -185.13 67.33 -37.67
N LYS A 338 -185.23 66.05 -37.26
CA LYS A 338 -185.21 64.90 -38.19
C LYS A 338 -186.55 64.64 -38.89
N SER A 339 -187.68 65.02 -38.29
CA SER A 339 -189.02 64.92 -38.92
C SER A 339 -189.20 65.88 -40.10
N GLN A 340 -188.60 67.08 -40.04
CA GLN A 340 -188.64 68.05 -41.17
C GLN A 340 -187.67 67.72 -42.33
N LYS A 341 -186.69 66.82 -42.14
CA LYS A 341 -185.69 66.47 -43.17
C LYS A 341 -186.01 65.21 -44.00
N SER A 342 -187.06 64.44 -43.69
CA SER A 342 -187.47 63.27 -44.48
C SER A 342 -188.67 63.49 -45.43
N LYS A 343 -189.29 64.68 -45.46
CA LYS A 343 -190.28 65.05 -46.49
C LYS A 343 -189.65 65.52 -47.84
N ASN A 344 -188.32 65.59 -47.94
CA ASN A 344 -187.59 66.06 -49.15
C ASN A 344 -186.55 65.05 -49.72
N LYS A 345 -186.66 63.76 -49.38
CA LYS A 345 -186.05 62.66 -50.14
C LYS A 345 -187.10 61.55 -50.20
N LYS A 346 -187.91 61.58 -51.25
CA LYS A 346 -187.79 60.67 -52.40
C LYS A 346 -188.75 59.48 -52.24
N LYS A 347 -189.71 59.25 -53.13
CA LYS A 347 -189.74 59.58 -54.57
C LYS A 347 -188.54 59.02 -55.32
#